data_AF-A0A5E6NGY7-F1
#
_entry.id   AF-A0A5E6NGY7-F1
#
_cell.length_a   1.000
_cell.length_b   1.000
_cell.length_c   1.000
_cell.angle_alpha   90.00
_cell.angle_beta   90.00
_cell.angle_gamma   90.00
#
_symmetry.space_group_name_H-M   'P 1'
#
loop_
_entity.id
_entity.type
_entity.pdbx_description
1 polymer ?
#
loop_
_entity_poly.entity_id
_entity_poly.type
_entity_poly.pdbx_seq_one_letter_code
_entity_poly.pdbx_strand_id
1 'polypeptide(L)'
;MVERVNGTIKNATVKAITYQNIDEMKQDLNKFLIFYNFNRGHGGLRKEIKVRTPYEALEYWYNLKPDLFIRKPDMFRSVVFESRE
;
A
#
# COMPACT_ATOMS: atom_id res chain seq x y z
N MET A 1 13.25 6.39 -6.32
CA MET A 1 11.92 6.34 -5.67
C MET A 1 11.74 5.05 -4.86
N VAL A 2 12.02 3.88 -5.45
CA VAL A 2 11.96 2.56 -4.77
C VAL A 2 12.82 2.49 -3.51
N GLU A 3 14.07 2.95 -3.58
CA GLU A 3 14.99 2.91 -2.42
C GLU A 3 14.49 3.71 -1.21
N ARG A 4 13.83 4.85 -1.45
CA ARG A 4 13.24 5.68 -0.39
C ARG A 4 12.05 4.97 0.26
N VAL A 5 11.24 4.27 -0.54
CA VAL A 5 10.13 3.46 -0.01
C VAL A 5 10.66 2.27 0.79
N ASN A 6 11.71 1.60 0.31
CA ASN A 6 12.38 0.53 1.06
C ASN A 6 12.91 1.03 2.41
N GLY A 7 13.53 2.22 2.44
CA GLY A 7 13.93 2.86 3.68
C GLY A 7 12.74 3.15 4.60
N THR A 8 11.63 3.64 4.05
CA THR A 8 10.40 3.92 4.80
C THR A 8 9.83 2.66 5.44
N ILE A 9 9.72 1.56 4.68
CA ILE A 9 9.24 0.26 5.19
C ILE A 9 10.16 -0.23 6.29
N LYS A 10 11.47 -0.29 6.04
CA LYS A 10 12.44 -0.81 7.01
C LYS A 10 12.44 -0.01 8.31
N ASN A 11 12.42 1.31 8.23
CA ASN A 11 12.40 2.19 9.39
C ASN A 11 11.10 2.08 10.20
N ALA A 12 9.99 1.71 9.56
CA ALA A 12 8.71 1.54 10.24
C ALA A 12 8.47 0.10 10.76
N THR A 13 9.31 -0.87 10.39
CA THR A 13 9.13 -2.30 10.71
C THR A 13 10.42 -2.88 11.30
N VAL A 14 11.20 -3.61 10.49
CA VAL A 14 12.37 -4.42 10.89
C VAL A 14 13.50 -3.66 11.58
N LYS A 15 13.56 -2.33 11.50
CA LYS A 15 14.53 -1.52 12.25
C LYS A 15 13.97 -0.93 13.54
N ALA A 16 12.65 -0.85 13.68
CA ALA A 16 11.98 -0.28 14.84
C ALA A 16 11.57 -1.35 15.86
N ILE A 17 11.33 -2.58 15.40
CA ILE A 17 10.75 -3.66 16.20
C ILE A 17 11.65 -4.90 16.07
N THR A 18 11.90 -5.57 17.19
CA THR A 18 12.48 -6.91 17.22
C THR A 18 11.35 -7.92 17.26
N TYR A 19 11.26 -8.75 16.22
CA TYR A 19 10.23 -9.80 16.12
C TYR A 19 10.73 -11.13 16.68
N GLN A 20 9.84 -11.89 17.31
CA GLN A 20 10.16 -13.23 17.84
C GLN A 20 10.30 -14.26 16.72
N ASN A 21 9.56 -14.09 15.63
CA ASN A 21 9.60 -14.99 14.48
C ASN A 21 9.20 -14.27 13.18
N ILE A 22 9.35 -14.98 12.06
CA ILE A 22 9.06 -14.44 10.73
C ILE A 22 7.57 -14.13 10.52
N ASP A 23 6.67 -14.84 11.18
CA ASP A 23 5.23 -14.65 10.98
C ASP A 23 4.74 -13.37 11.65
N GLU A 24 5.27 -13.04 12.83
CA GLU A 24 5.05 -11.75 13.49
C GLU A 24 5.55 -10.59 12.60
N MET A 25 6.76 -10.71 12.05
CA MET A 25 7.31 -9.72 11.11
C MET A 25 6.41 -9.55 9.87
N LYS A 26 5.94 -10.65 9.28
CA LYS A 26 5.03 -10.61 8.12
C LYS A 26 3.70 -9.94 8.45
N GLN A 27 3.13 -10.25 9.61
CA GLN A 27 1.87 -9.64 10.06
C GLN A 27 2.02 -8.13 10.21
N ASP A 28 3.09 -7.67 10.85
CA ASP A 28 3.35 -6.25 11.04
C ASP A 28 3.64 -5.52 9.71
N LEU A 29 4.47 -6.13 8.84
CA LEU A 29 4.71 -5.62 7.49
C LEU A 29 3.40 -5.49 6.69
N ASN A 30 2.52 -6.49 6.76
CA ASN A 30 1.22 -6.43 6.09
C ASN A 30 0.34 -5.29 6.63
N LYS A 31 0.29 -5.10 7.96
CA LYS A 31 -0.42 -3.97 8.59
C LYS A 31 0.13 -2.64 8.09
N PHE A 32 1.45 -2.49 8.04
CA PHE A 32 2.10 -1.29 7.52
C PHE A 32 1.71 -1.03 6.06
N LEU A 33 1.79 -2.04 5.19
CA LEU A 33 1.48 -1.89 3.76
C LEU A 33 0.01 -1.54 3.51
N ILE A 34 -0.92 -2.15 4.27
CA ILE A 34 -2.35 -1.81 4.21
C ILE A 34 -2.54 -0.34 4.63
N PHE A 35 -1.95 0.08 5.76
CA PHE A 35 -2.03 1.47 6.19
C PHE A 35 -1.43 2.43 5.14
N TYR A 36 -0.26 2.10 4.61
CA TYR A 36 0.44 2.92 3.62
C TYR A 36 -0.38 3.11 2.34
N ASN A 37 -0.98 2.04 1.82
CA ASN A 37 -1.72 2.10 0.55
C ASN A 37 -3.10 2.76 0.69
N PHE A 38 -3.80 2.54 1.82
CA PHE A 38 -5.18 2.98 1.97
C PHE A 38 -5.37 4.26 2.81
N ASN A 39 -4.44 4.58 3.70
CA ASN A 39 -4.63 5.65 4.70
C ASN A 39 -3.57 6.75 4.61
N ARG A 40 -2.34 6.40 4.23
CA ARG A 40 -1.26 7.39 4.16
C ARG A 40 -1.49 8.35 3.00
N GLY A 41 -1.53 9.64 3.31
CA GLY A 41 -1.59 10.71 2.31
C GLY A 41 -0.24 10.99 1.65
N HIS A 42 -0.24 11.19 0.33
CA HIS A 42 0.95 11.52 -0.45
C HIS A 42 0.78 12.88 -1.14
N GLY A 43 1.56 13.86 -0.71
CA GLY A 43 1.49 15.22 -1.27
C GLY A 43 1.79 15.30 -2.77
N GLY A 44 2.65 14.42 -3.29
CA GLY A 44 2.94 14.33 -4.73
C GLY A 44 1.72 13.92 -5.54
N LEU A 45 1.02 12.85 -5.11
CA LEU A 45 -0.21 12.40 -5.76
C LEU A 45 -1.28 13.50 -5.78
N ARG A 46 -1.41 14.24 -4.67
CA ARG A 46 -2.38 15.34 -4.57
C ARG A 46 -2.06 16.48 -5.54
N LYS A 47 -0.78 16.77 -5.76
CA LYS A 47 -0.33 17.83 -6.67
C LYS A 47 -0.47 17.42 -8.14
N GLU A 48 -0.13 16.19 -8.47
CA GLU A 48 0.00 15.73 -9.85
C GLU A 48 -1.32 15.20 -10.42
N ILE A 49 -2.05 14.37 -9.68
CA ILE A 49 -3.26 13.68 -10.16
C ILE A 49 -4.47 13.87 -9.23
N LYS A 50 -4.39 14.79 -8.26
CA LYS A 50 -5.49 15.20 -7.36
C LYS A 50 -6.09 14.09 -6.48
N VAL A 51 -5.37 12.99 -6.26
CA VAL A 51 -5.73 11.93 -5.30
C VAL A 51 -4.83 11.98 -4.07
N ARG A 52 -5.24 11.34 -2.97
CA ARG A 52 -4.56 11.41 -1.67
C ARG A 52 -3.73 10.17 -1.39
N THR A 53 -4.20 8.98 -1.75
CA THR A 53 -3.57 7.71 -1.34
C THR A 53 -3.01 6.93 -2.54
N PRO A 54 -2.04 6.02 -2.32
CA PRO A 54 -1.58 5.14 -3.39
C PRO A 54 -2.69 4.28 -3.99
N TYR A 55 -3.67 3.84 -3.19
CA TYR A 55 -4.81 3.09 -3.69
C TYR A 55 -5.71 3.94 -4.59
N GLU A 56 -6.02 5.18 -4.21
CA GLU A 56 -6.80 6.08 -5.08
C GLU A 56 -6.04 6.39 -6.39
N ALA A 57 -4.70 6.45 -6.36
CA ALA A 57 -3.90 6.57 -7.57
C ALA A 57 -4.01 5.33 -8.47
N LEU A 58 -4.03 4.13 -7.88
CA LEU A 58 -4.27 2.88 -8.62
C LEU A 58 -5.63 2.91 -9.31
N GLU A 59 -6.69 3.33 -8.61
CA GLU A 59 -8.04 3.48 -9.18
C GLU A 59 -8.05 4.52 -10.31
N TYR A 60 -7.41 5.67 -10.10
CA TYR A 60 -7.27 6.71 -11.12
C TYR A 60 -6.63 6.16 -12.41
N TRP A 61 -5.50 5.45 -12.29
CA TRP A 61 -4.80 4.89 -13.45
C TRP A 61 -5.59 3.77 -14.13
N TYR A 62 -6.28 2.92 -13.35
CA TYR A 62 -7.15 1.88 -13.90
C TYR A 62 -8.29 2.50 -14.72
N ASN A 63 -8.93 3.55 -14.21
CA ASN A 63 -10.01 4.23 -14.92
C ASN A 63 -9.51 4.95 -16.19
N LEU A 64 -8.27 5.45 -16.17
CA LEU A 64 -7.67 6.12 -17.33
C LEU A 64 -7.24 5.14 -18.42
N LYS A 65 -6.66 4.00 -18.05
CA LYS A 65 -6.12 3.00 -18.99
C LYS A 65 -6.22 1.58 -18.43
N PRO A 66 -7.41 0.96 -18.46
CA PRO A 66 -7.65 -0.34 -17.84
C PRO A 66 -6.81 -1.45 -18.48
N ASP A 67 -6.44 -1.31 -19.76
CA ASP A 67 -5.64 -2.30 -20.50
C ASP A 67 -4.23 -2.51 -19.95
N LEU A 68 -3.73 -1.59 -19.11
CA LEU A 68 -2.45 -1.80 -18.39
C LEU A 68 -2.56 -2.80 -17.24
N PHE A 69 -3.78 -3.20 -16.87
CA PHE A 69 -4.04 -3.98 -15.68
C PHE A 69 -4.63 -5.35 -16.03
N ILE A 70 -4.04 -6.39 -15.46
CA ILE A 70 -4.54 -7.77 -15.56
C ILE A 70 -5.73 -8.05 -14.64
N ARG A 71 -6.00 -7.17 -13.67
CA ARG A 71 -7.03 -7.31 -12.62
C ARG A 71 -7.57 -5.95 -12.20
N LYS A 72 -8.81 -5.93 -11.73
CA LYS A 72 -9.46 -4.74 -11.16
C LYS A 72 -8.85 -4.37 -9.78
N PRO A 73 -8.70 -3.07 -9.46
CA PRO A 73 -8.24 -2.62 -8.14
C PRO A 73 -9.08 -3.16 -6.97
N ASP A 74 -10.40 -3.28 -7.15
CA ASP A 74 -11.33 -3.78 -6.12
C ASP A 74 -10.98 -5.18 -5.62
N MET A 75 -10.36 -6.03 -6.46
CA MET A 75 -9.91 -7.36 -6.06
C MET A 75 -8.86 -7.30 -4.93
N PHE A 76 -8.04 -6.24 -4.89
CA PHE A 76 -7.08 -6.07 -3.81
C PHE A 76 -7.78 -5.61 -2.52
N ARG A 77 -8.77 -4.72 -2.64
CA ARG A 77 -9.56 -4.24 -1.51
C ARG A 77 -10.34 -5.38 -0.86
N SER A 78 -11.00 -6.24 -1.64
CA SER A 78 -11.72 -7.40 -1.13
C SER A 78 -10.78 -8.37 -0.40
N VAL A 79 -9.62 -8.70 -0.98
CA VAL A 79 -8.63 -9.56 -0.32
C VAL A 79 -8.17 -8.98 1.02
N VAL A 80 -8.03 -7.66 1.13
CA VAL A 80 -7.54 -7.01 2.36
C VAL A 80 -8.62 -6.88 3.44
N PHE A 81 -9.87 -6.61 3.05
CA PHE A 81 -10.94 -6.22 3.98
C PHE A 81 -12.12 -7.20 4.08
N GLU A 82 -12.41 -8.01 3.06
CA GLU A 82 -13.53 -8.97 3.06
C GLU A 82 -13.12 -10.36 3.55
N SER A 83 -11.83 -10.68 3.63
CA SER A 83 -11.30 -11.93 4.22
C SER A 83 -11.26 -11.90 5.76
N ARG A 84 -11.93 -10.94 6.39
CA ARG A 84 -11.91 -10.68 7.84
C ARG A 84 -13.29 -10.83 8.52
N GLU A 85 -14.29 -11.34 7.81
CA GLU A 85 -15.57 -11.79 8.39
C GLU A 85 -15.62 -13.31 8.58
#